data_AF-A0AAX1IBJ7-F1
#
_entry.id   AF-A0AAX1IBJ7-F1
#
_cell.length_a   1.000
_cell.length_b   1.000
_cell.length_c   1.000
_cell.angle_alpha   90.00
_cell.angle_beta   90.00
_cell.angle_gamma   90.00
#
_symmetry.space_group_name_H-M   'P 1'
#
loop_
_entity.id
_entity.type
_entity.pdbx_description
1 polymer ?
#
loop_
_entity_poly.entity_id
_entity_poly.type
_entity_poly.pdbx_seq_one_letter_code
_entity_poly.pdbx_strand_id
1 'polypeptide(L)'
;MRLSPVAPVLALMLAACSGPEAAAPAAPASTGPAATPAAPAAAVADHSTSLTRDETGMHIDCQGTRLHLAAQPTQDTDASRLTTLEIEKDGARQAIAAPKEMDGYTAVGLACVQDRSGTPYFVVQYGELPFGCSFCEWYYLYDASGRQLTHSTPPLRGAEGEEQEPNNDEYEKLIDSLGIKHPEVNYIED
;
A
#
# COMPACT_ATOMS: atom_id res chain seq x y z
N MET A 1 44.96 32.51 34.24
CA MET A 1 44.91 33.16 32.90
C MET A 1 43.57 32.77 32.28
N ARG A 2 42.52 33.58 32.41
CA ARG A 2 42.02 34.56 31.40
C ARG A 2 42.06 34.01 29.97
N LEU A 3 40.90 33.72 29.38
CA LEU A 3 40.21 34.52 28.35
C LEU A 3 38.90 33.80 27.92
N SER A 4 37.79 34.54 27.88
CA SER A 4 36.52 34.16 27.24
C SER A 4 36.48 34.69 25.77
N PRO A 5 35.33 34.73 25.06
CA PRO A 5 34.92 33.81 23.99
C PRO A 5 34.80 34.50 22.60
N VAL A 6 34.56 33.76 21.51
CA VAL A 6 34.05 34.34 20.24
C VAL A 6 33.06 33.38 19.57
N ALA A 7 31.82 33.86 19.43
CA ALA A 7 30.79 33.30 18.56
C ALA A 7 30.80 34.04 17.21
N PRO A 8 30.31 33.44 16.11
CA PRO A 8 29.83 34.19 14.97
C PRO A 8 28.29 34.22 14.94
N VAL A 9 27.79 35.44 14.98
CA VAL A 9 26.47 35.90 14.54
C VAL A 9 26.43 35.88 13.01
N LEU A 10 25.35 35.37 12.39
CA LEU A 10 24.86 35.78 11.06
C LEU A 10 23.43 35.23 10.91
N ALA A 11 22.39 36.01 11.19
CA ALA A 11 21.72 36.99 10.31
C ALA A 11 20.42 36.39 9.73
N LEU A 12 19.29 36.76 10.37
CA LEU A 12 17.94 36.64 9.83
C LEU A 12 17.83 37.48 8.54
N MET A 13 17.16 36.93 7.53
CA MET A 13 16.54 37.74 6.47
C MET A 13 15.03 37.51 6.50
N LEU A 14 14.31 38.55 6.92
CA LEU A 14 12.88 38.73 6.68
C LEU A 14 12.68 39.17 5.23
N ALA A 15 11.76 38.53 4.51
CA ALA A 15 11.13 39.11 3.34
C ALA A 15 9.61 39.01 3.51
N ALA A 16 9.03 40.15 3.90
CA ALA A 16 7.60 40.42 3.85
C ALA A 16 7.23 40.86 2.42
N CYS A 17 6.12 40.36 1.89
CA CYS A 17 5.42 40.97 0.77
C CYS A 17 3.93 41.01 1.11
N SER A 18 3.43 42.21 1.44
CA SER A 18 2.01 42.49 1.63
C SER A 18 1.57 43.63 0.71
N GLY A 19 0.48 43.40 -0.04
CA GLY A 19 -0.50 44.39 -0.50
C GLY A 19 -0.32 44.99 -1.92
N PRO A 20 -1.38 45.60 -2.53
CA PRO A 20 -2.64 46.05 -1.89
C PRO A 20 -3.96 45.61 -2.58
N GLU A 21 -5.01 45.75 -1.77
CA GLU A 21 -6.44 45.68 -2.05
C GLU A 21 -6.94 46.91 -2.85
N ALA A 22 -7.90 46.72 -3.77
CA ALA A 22 -8.63 47.81 -4.40
C ALA A 22 -10.11 47.44 -4.61
N ALA A 23 -10.98 48.34 -4.16
CA ALA A 23 -12.42 48.23 -4.03
C ALA A 23 -13.21 48.31 -5.36
N ALA A 24 -14.46 47.84 -5.29
CA ALA A 24 -15.48 47.78 -6.34
C ALA A 24 -15.90 49.14 -6.93
N PRO A 25 -16.64 49.11 -8.06
CA PRO A 25 -17.99 49.69 -8.05
C PRO A 25 -19.07 48.82 -8.73
N ALA A 26 -20.32 49.22 -8.51
CA ALA A 26 -21.59 48.50 -8.74
C ALA A 26 -22.10 48.39 -10.21
N ALA A 27 -23.14 47.57 -10.36
CA ALA A 27 -23.82 46.99 -11.54
C ALA A 27 -24.41 47.95 -12.59
N PRO A 28 -24.98 47.41 -13.70
CA PRO A 28 -26.42 47.17 -13.70
C PRO A 28 -26.88 45.82 -14.30
N ALA A 29 -28.16 45.51 -14.04
CA ALA A 29 -28.88 44.29 -14.38
C ALA A 29 -29.12 44.06 -15.88
N SER A 30 -29.24 42.80 -16.28
CA SER A 30 -30.04 42.42 -17.46
C SER A 30 -30.64 41.01 -17.32
N THR A 31 -31.86 40.92 -17.81
CA THR A 31 -32.89 39.86 -17.80
C THR A 31 -32.48 38.51 -18.41
N GLY A 32 -33.08 37.41 -17.90
CA GLY A 32 -32.90 36.01 -18.37
C GLY A 32 -33.37 35.71 -19.81
N PRO A 33 -33.42 34.44 -20.29
CA PRO A 33 -34.25 33.39 -19.67
C PRO A 33 -33.75 31.92 -19.77
N ALA A 34 -34.56 31.04 -19.17
CA ALA A 34 -34.85 29.64 -19.54
C ALA A 34 -33.98 28.49 -18.98
N ALA A 35 -34.72 27.48 -18.51
CA ALA A 35 -34.33 26.30 -17.77
C ALA A 35 -33.51 25.28 -18.57
N THR A 36 -32.65 24.56 -17.86
CA THR A 36 -32.34 23.16 -18.13
C THR A 36 -32.22 22.48 -16.75
N PRO A 37 -32.97 21.40 -16.45
CA PRO A 37 -32.70 20.63 -15.25
C PRO A 37 -31.34 19.95 -15.46
N ALA A 38 -30.36 20.29 -14.61
CA ALA A 38 -29.13 19.52 -14.56
C ALA A 38 -29.50 18.07 -14.19
N ALA A 39 -29.21 17.14 -15.10
CA ALA A 39 -29.24 15.72 -14.79
C ALA A 39 -28.36 15.47 -13.56
N PRO A 40 -28.74 14.57 -12.64
CA PRO A 40 -27.87 14.24 -11.53
C PRO A 40 -26.56 13.74 -12.12
N ALA A 41 -25.46 14.42 -11.77
CA ALA A 41 -24.13 13.89 -11.98
C ALA A 41 -24.12 12.52 -11.32
N ALA A 42 -24.09 11.47 -12.14
CA ALA A 42 -23.86 10.13 -11.64
C ALA A 42 -22.57 10.20 -10.83
N ALA A 43 -22.68 9.95 -9.53
CA ALA A 43 -21.53 9.81 -8.65
C ALA A 43 -20.65 8.74 -9.29
N VAL A 44 -19.52 9.18 -9.84
CA VAL A 44 -18.45 8.27 -10.20
C VAL A 44 -18.07 7.64 -8.86
N ALA A 45 -18.36 6.36 -8.69
CA ALA A 45 -17.92 5.64 -7.50
C ALA A 45 -16.41 5.82 -7.45
N ASP A 46 -15.92 6.54 -6.43
CA ASP A 46 -14.52 6.54 -6.07
C ASP A 46 -14.14 5.07 -5.89
N HIS A 47 -13.31 4.54 -6.80
CA HIS A 47 -12.76 3.19 -6.66
C HIS A 47 -11.66 3.28 -5.60
N SER A 48 -12.07 3.55 -4.36
CA SER A 48 -11.21 3.76 -3.21
C SER A 48 -10.68 2.43 -2.73
N THR A 49 -9.36 2.30 -2.74
CA THR A 49 -8.68 1.37 -1.85
C THR A 49 -8.79 1.91 -0.43
N SER A 50 -9.36 1.12 0.50
CA SER A 50 -9.36 1.42 1.93
C SER A 50 -8.53 0.40 2.68
N LEU A 51 -7.59 0.90 3.50
CA LEU A 51 -6.88 0.12 4.50
C LEU A 51 -7.57 0.33 5.84
N THR A 52 -7.84 -0.76 6.55
CA THR A 52 -8.25 -0.73 7.95
C THR A 52 -7.33 -1.62 8.75
N ARG A 53 -7.00 -1.21 9.97
CA ARG A 53 -6.23 -2.00 10.93
C ARG A 53 -7.08 -2.31 12.16
N ASP A 54 -6.94 -3.51 12.68
CA ASP A 54 -7.49 -3.93 13.97
C ASP A 54 -6.36 -4.37 14.92
N GLU A 55 -6.68 -4.73 16.16
CA GLU A 55 -5.67 -5.09 17.19
C GLU A 55 -4.78 -6.27 16.81
N THR A 56 -5.16 -7.08 15.82
CA THR A 56 -4.47 -8.34 15.49
C THR A 56 -4.18 -8.52 14.00
N GLY A 57 -4.47 -7.51 13.18
CA GLY A 57 -4.54 -7.67 11.75
C GLY A 57 -4.86 -6.39 11.00
N MET A 58 -4.96 -6.53 9.69
CA MET A 58 -5.38 -5.47 8.79
C MET A 58 -6.14 -6.06 7.61
N HIS A 59 -6.90 -5.22 6.92
CA HIS A 59 -7.48 -5.57 5.65
C HIS A 59 -7.40 -4.44 4.64
N ILE A 60 -7.36 -4.80 3.37
CA ILE A 60 -7.39 -3.88 2.25
C ILE A 60 -8.55 -4.21 1.31
N ASP A 61 -9.30 -3.19 0.92
CA ASP A 61 -10.41 -3.30 -0.03
C ASP A 61 -9.94 -2.96 -1.46
N CYS A 62 -10.27 -3.82 -2.42
CA CYS A 62 -10.09 -3.64 -3.85
C CYS A 62 -11.42 -3.89 -4.57
N GLN A 63 -12.12 -2.81 -4.96
CA GLN A 63 -13.34 -2.88 -5.77
C GLN A 63 -14.38 -3.91 -5.26
N GLY A 64 -14.70 -3.85 -3.97
CA GLY A 64 -15.70 -4.74 -3.36
C GLY A 64 -15.20 -6.15 -3.03
N THR A 65 -13.90 -6.41 -3.22
CA THR A 65 -13.22 -7.59 -2.68
C THR A 65 -12.28 -7.14 -1.58
N ARG A 66 -12.26 -7.84 -0.45
CA ARG A 66 -11.44 -7.50 0.72
C ARG A 66 -10.43 -8.60 0.99
N LEU A 67 -9.18 -8.22 1.20
CA LEU A 67 -8.13 -9.14 1.62
C LEU A 67 -7.76 -8.84 3.07
N HIS A 68 -7.86 -9.85 3.93
CA HIS A 68 -7.57 -9.81 5.35
C HIS A 68 -6.24 -10.49 5.64
N LEU A 69 -5.41 -9.85 6.44
CA LEU A 69 -4.19 -10.41 7.01
C LEU A 69 -4.27 -10.31 8.53
N ALA A 70 -4.13 -11.42 9.23
CA ALA A 70 -4.15 -11.46 10.69
C ALA A 70 -2.99 -12.27 11.25
N ALA A 71 -2.38 -11.79 12.33
CA ALA A 71 -1.38 -12.53 13.08
C ALA A 71 -2.04 -13.66 13.86
N GLN A 72 -1.45 -14.85 13.80
CA GLN A 72 -1.90 -15.98 14.60
C GLN A 72 -1.52 -15.75 16.07
N PRO A 73 -2.39 -16.11 17.02
CA PRO A 73 -2.05 -16.06 18.44
C PRO A 73 -0.84 -16.94 18.74
N THR A 74 0.17 -16.39 19.43
CA THR A 74 1.30 -17.14 19.99
C THR A 74 1.44 -16.83 21.48
N GLN A 75 1.89 -17.82 22.26
CA GLN A 75 2.24 -17.63 23.67
C GLN A 75 3.73 -17.30 23.85
N ASP A 76 4.50 -17.43 22.78
CA ASP A 76 5.93 -17.17 22.75
C ASP A 76 6.18 -15.85 21.99
N THR A 77 6.61 -14.83 22.73
CA THR A 77 6.90 -13.50 22.18
C THR A 77 8.22 -13.43 21.41
N ASP A 78 9.08 -14.45 21.56
CA ASP A 78 10.40 -14.50 20.94
C ASP A 78 10.41 -15.43 19.70
N ALA A 79 9.29 -16.09 19.41
CA ALA A 79 9.12 -16.96 18.24
C ALA A 79 8.59 -16.19 17.03
N SER A 80 8.96 -16.65 15.83
CA SER A 80 8.41 -16.12 14.58
C SER A 80 6.89 -16.27 14.56
N ARG A 81 6.19 -15.15 14.32
CA ARG A 81 4.72 -15.14 14.28
C ARG A 81 4.26 -15.52 12.87
N LEU A 82 3.35 -16.49 12.78
CA LEU A 82 2.66 -16.82 11.53
C LEU A 82 1.44 -15.92 11.35
N THR A 83 1.06 -15.67 10.12
CA THR A 83 -0.16 -14.97 9.74
C THR A 83 -1.11 -15.87 8.96
N THR A 84 -2.37 -15.42 8.85
CA THR A 84 -3.39 -16.02 7.99
C THR A 84 -3.87 -15.01 6.98
N LEU A 85 -4.02 -15.44 5.74
CA LEU A 85 -4.56 -14.64 4.65
C LEU A 85 -5.95 -15.15 4.29
N GLU A 86 -6.94 -14.27 4.23
CA GLU A 86 -8.31 -14.60 3.86
C GLU A 86 -8.88 -13.57 2.90
N ILE A 87 -9.59 -14.03 1.87
CA ILE A 87 -10.30 -13.15 0.94
C ILE A 87 -11.79 -13.17 1.23
N GLU A 88 -12.41 -12.00 1.20
CA GLU A 88 -13.83 -11.80 1.38
C GLU A 88 -14.44 -11.13 0.15
N LYS A 89 -15.52 -11.71 -0.36
CA LYS A 89 -16.30 -11.16 -1.46
C LYS A 89 -17.77 -11.52 -1.30
N ASP A 90 -18.65 -10.55 -1.51
CA ASP A 90 -20.11 -10.74 -1.39
C ASP A 90 -20.53 -11.35 -0.02
N GLY A 91 -19.79 -11.02 1.04
CA GLY A 91 -20.01 -11.52 2.40
C GLY A 91 -19.51 -12.96 2.66
N ALA A 92 -18.93 -13.62 1.66
CA ALA A 92 -18.29 -14.93 1.82
C ALA A 92 -16.78 -14.75 2.04
N ARG A 93 -16.25 -15.37 3.11
CA ARG A 93 -14.82 -15.34 3.47
C ARG A 93 -14.19 -16.71 3.24
N GLN A 94 -12.99 -16.71 2.65
CA GLN A 94 -12.24 -17.92 2.31
C GLN A 94 -10.76 -17.76 2.65
N ALA A 95 -10.17 -18.80 3.25
CA ALA A 95 -8.72 -18.87 3.45
C ALA A 95 -7.96 -18.98 2.12
N ILE A 96 -6.83 -18.27 2.05
CA ILE A 96 -5.83 -18.39 0.99
C ILE A 96 -4.64 -19.15 1.57
N ALA A 97 -4.27 -20.25 0.93
CA ALA A 97 -3.07 -20.99 1.30
C ALA A 97 -1.82 -20.16 0.98
N ALA A 98 -0.83 -20.19 1.88
CA ALA A 98 0.48 -19.63 1.58
C ALA A 98 1.13 -20.41 0.41
N PRO A 99 1.93 -19.72 -0.44
CA PRO A 99 2.76 -20.38 -1.44
C PRO A 99 3.66 -21.43 -0.77
N LYS A 100 3.84 -22.59 -1.42
CA LYS A 100 4.60 -23.71 -0.83
C LYS A 100 6.07 -23.37 -0.64
N GLU A 101 6.59 -22.55 -1.54
CA GLU A 101 7.95 -22.05 -1.54
C GLU A 101 8.23 -21.04 -0.41
N MET A 102 7.17 -20.55 0.28
CA MET A 102 7.25 -19.67 1.44
C MET A 102 7.12 -20.43 2.77
N ASP A 103 7.41 -21.74 2.78
CA ASP A 103 7.48 -22.50 4.03
C ASP A 103 8.54 -21.90 4.97
N GLY A 104 8.15 -21.64 6.21
CA GLY A 104 8.96 -20.89 7.18
C GLY A 104 8.82 -19.36 7.11
N TYR A 105 8.14 -18.83 6.08
CA TYR A 105 7.83 -17.41 5.92
C TYR A 105 6.33 -17.15 6.06
N THR A 106 5.96 -15.88 6.21
CA THR A 106 4.58 -15.48 6.43
C THR A 106 4.20 -14.20 5.70
N ALA A 107 2.92 -13.98 5.46
CA ALA A 107 2.47 -12.74 4.85
C ALA A 107 2.62 -11.59 5.86
N VAL A 108 3.25 -10.49 5.45
CA VAL A 108 3.58 -9.35 6.32
C VAL A 108 2.98 -8.04 5.81
N GLY A 109 2.65 -7.97 4.52
CA GLY A 109 2.14 -6.75 3.90
C GLY A 109 1.14 -6.98 2.79
N LEU A 110 0.23 -6.02 2.62
CA LEU A 110 -0.83 -6.04 1.61
C LEU A 110 -0.84 -4.73 0.80
N ALA A 111 -1.08 -4.85 -0.49
CA ALA A 111 -1.40 -3.74 -1.36
C ALA A 111 -2.49 -4.10 -2.39
N CYS A 112 -3.18 -3.07 -2.85
CA CYS A 112 -4.19 -3.13 -3.89
C CYS A 112 -3.64 -2.46 -5.15
N VAL A 113 -3.73 -3.13 -6.29
CA VAL A 113 -3.29 -2.57 -7.57
C VAL A 113 -4.30 -2.89 -8.67
N GLN A 114 -4.21 -2.17 -9.78
CA GLN A 114 -5.06 -2.39 -10.95
C GLN A 114 -4.21 -2.43 -12.21
N ASP A 115 -4.57 -3.32 -13.15
CA ASP A 115 -3.98 -3.30 -14.48
C ASP A 115 -4.48 -2.10 -15.32
N ARG A 116 -3.97 -1.98 -16.55
CA ARG A 116 -4.39 -0.90 -17.49
C ARG A 116 -5.88 -0.91 -17.83
N SER A 117 -6.57 -2.03 -17.63
CA SER A 117 -8.01 -2.21 -17.89
C SER A 117 -8.86 -1.95 -16.65
N GLY A 118 -8.25 -1.68 -15.50
CA GLY A 118 -8.93 -1.50 -14.21
C GLY A 118 -9.22 -2.81 -13.47
N THR A 119 -8.68 -3.95 -13.92
CA THR A 119 -8.83 -5.24 -13.24
C THR A 119 -8.08 -5.20 -11.90
N PRO A 120 -8.74 -5.49 -10.76
CA PRO A 120 -8.09 -5.45 -9.45
C PRO A 120 -7.23 -6.69 -9.20
N TYR A 121 -6.08 -6.48 -8.57
CA TYR A 121 -5.19 -7.50 -8.05
C TYR A 121 -4.74 -7.13 -6.63
N PHE A 122 -4.35 -8.15 -5.88
CA PHE A 122 -3.69 -7.98 -4.60
C PHE A 122 -2.21 -8.30 -4.73
N VAL A 123 -1.38 -7.45 -4.14
CA VAL A 123 0.04 -7.75 -3.89
C VAL A 123 0.16 -8.15 -2.43
N VAL A 124 0.66 -9.34 -2.18
CA VAL A 124 0.96 -9.84 -0.84
C VAL A 124 2.46 -9.97 -0.72
N GLN A 125 2.99 -9.37 0.34
CA GLN A 125 4.40 -9.47 0.66
C GLN A 125 4.61 -10.56 1.72
N TYR A 126 5.62 -11.39 1.51
CA TYR A 126 6.04 -12.43 2.45
C TYR A 126 7.40 -12.10 3.07
N GLY A 127 7.57 -12.46 4.34
CA GLY A 127 8.76 -12.23 5.15
C GLY A 127 8.66 -12.93 6.52
N GLU A 128 9.32 -12.36 7.53
CA GLU A 128 9.34 -12.86 8.91
C GLU A 128 8.87 -11.77 9.89
N LEU A 129 8.08 -12.15 10.90
CA LEU A 129 7.65 -11.29 12.02
C LEU A 129 8.19 -11.83 13.34
N PRO A 130 8.53 -10.98 14.34
CA PRO A 130 8.56 -9.51 14.31
C PRO A 130 9.86 -8.93 13.70
N PHE A 131 10.78 -9.80 13.27
CA PHE A 131 12.18 -9.46 13.01
C PHE A 131 12.45 -8.75 11.67
N GLY A 132 11.47 -7.96 11.18
CA GLY A 132 11.42 -7.40 9.83
C GLY A 132 12.78 -7.06 9.19
N CYS A 133 12.93 -7.44 7.93
CA CYS A 133 14.05 -7.10 7.02
C CYS A 133 15.45 -7.69 7.32
N SER A 134 15.58 -8.91 7.87
CA SER A 134 16.85 -9.66 7.68
C SER A 134 17.00 -10.27 6.29
N PHE A 135 15.87 -10.54 5.62
CA PHE A 135 15.81 -10.99 4.23
C PHE A 135 14.85 -10.07 3.49
N CYS A 136 15.24 -9.64 2.28
CA CYS A 136 14.41 -8.79 1.44
C CYS A 136 13.08 -9.51 1.14
N GLU A 137 12.04 -8.75 0.83
CA GLU A 137 10.68 -9.25 0.96
C GLU A 137 10.18 -9.83 -0.38
N TRP A 138 9.60 -11.04 -0.36
CA TRP A 138 9.03 -11.66 -1.57
C TRP A 138 7.68 -11.04 -1.88
N TYR A 139 7.38 -10.84 -3.15
CA TYR A 139 6.09 -10.30 -3.59
C TYR A 139 5.34 -11.32 -4.44
N TYR A 140 4.07 -11.50 -4.10
CA TYR A 140 3.15 -12.37 -4.81
C TYR A 140 1.96 -11.59 -5.32
N LEU A 141 1.57 -11.87 -6.56
CA LEU A 141 0.35 -11.32 -7.15
C LEU A 141 -0.79 -12.35 -7.01
N TYR A 142 -1.93 -11.89 -6.52
CA TYR A 142 -3.17 -12.66 -6.45
C TYR A 142 -4.26 -11.95 -7.25
N ASP A 143 -5.12 -12.72 -7.92
CA ASP A 143 -6.34 -12.15 -8.51
C ASP A 143 -7.42 -11.90 -7.45
N ALA A 144 -8.52 -11.26 -7.87
CA ALA A 144 -9.67 -10.95 -7.00
C ALA A 144 -10.44 -12.18 -6.48
N SER A 145 -10.04 -13.41 -6.83
CA SER A 145 -10.56 -14.64 -6.21
C SER A 145 -9.63 -15.23 -5.16
N GLY A 146 -8.46 -14.59 -4.94
CA GLY A 146 -7.45 -15.09 -4.01
C GLY A 146 -6.58 -16.19 -4.63
N ARG A 147 -6.59 -16.33 -5.96
CA ARG A 147 -5.73 -17.27 -6.66
C ARG A 147 -4.36 -16.64 -6.88
N GLN A 148 -3.32 -17.34 -6.42
CA GLN A 148 -1.92 -17.03 -6.67
C GLN A 148 -1.62 -17.05 -8.18
N LEU A 149 -0.92 -16.02 -8.66
CA LEU A 149 -0.55 -15.86 -10.07
C LEU A 149 0.95 -15.92 -10.33
N THR A 150 1.77 -15.82 -9.30
CA THR A 150 3.23 -15.75 -9.39
C THR A 150 3.87 -16.70 -8.40
N HIS A 151 5.10 -17.13 -8.68
CA HIS A 151 5.87 -18.04 -7.85
C HIS A 151 7.29 -17.53 -7.62
N SER A 152 7.90 -17.98 -6.53
CA SER A 152 9.33 -17.79 -6.26
C SER A 152 10.01 -19.16 -6.24
N THR A 153 10.30 -19.72 -7.42
CA THR A 153 10.92 -21.05 -7.55
C THR A 153 12.25 -20.96 -8.31
N PRO A 154 13.42 -21.13 -7.66
CA PRO A 154 13.61 -21.28 -6.21
C PRO A 154 13.22 -19.99 -5.44
N PRO A 155 12.97 -20.06 -4.11
CA PRO A 155 12.61 -18.87 -3.34
C PRO A 155 13.74 -17.84 -3.32
N LEU A 156 15.00 -18.26 -3.29
CA LEU A 156 16.16 -17.36 -3.30
C LEU A 156 16.93 -17.48 -4.62
N ARG A 157 17.43 -16.35 -5.12
CA ARG A 157 18.45 -16.26 -6.16
C ARG A 157 19.83 -16.12 -5.50
N GLY A 158 20.87 -16.46 -6.25
CA GLY A 158 22.26 -16.50 -5.77
C GLY A 158 22.74 -17.92 -5.51
N ALA A 159 24.06 -18.12 -5.55
CA ALA A 159 24.65 -19.41 -5.22
C ALA A 159 24.69 -19.63 -3.70
N GLU A 160 24.76 -20.89 -3.28
CA GLU A 160 24.99 -21.23 -1.88
C GLU A 160 26.36 -20.70 -1.42
N GLY A 161 26.39 -19.98 -0.30
CA GLY A 161 27.61 -19.33 0.21
C GLY A 161 27.92 -17.95 -0.38
N GLU A 162 27.07 -17.45 -1.27
CA GLU A 162 27.08 -16.06 -1.77
C GLU A 162 25.92 -15.26 -1.17
N GLU A 163 25.87 -13.95 -1.45
CA GLU A 163 24.73 -13.12 -1.11
C GLU A 163 23.50 -13.62 -1.87
N GLN A 164 22.46 -13.99 -1.12
CA GLN A 164 21.19 -14.47 -1.67
C GLN A 164 20.13 -13.39 -1.56
N GLU A 165 19.24 -13.37 -2.55
CA GLU A 165 18.16 -12.39 -2.62
C GLU A 165 16.83 -13.08 -2.94
N PRO A 166 15.68 -12.50 -2.57
CA PRO A 166 14.36 -13.02 -2.92
C PRO A 166 14.17 -13.10 -4.42
N ASN A 167 13.62 -14.22 -4.87
CA ASN A 167 13.26 -14.41 -6.25
C ASN A 167 11.88 -13.80 -6.53
N ASN A 168 11.89 -12.59 -7.08
CA ASN A 168 10.70 -11.85 -7.52
C ASN A 168 10.55 -11.81 -9.05
N ASP A 169 11.29 -12.64 -9.81
CA ASP A 169 11.36 -12.56 -11.28
C ASP A 169 9.98 -12.68 -11.96
N GLU A 170 9.18 -13.67 -11.54
CA GLU A 170 7.85 -13.89 -12.11
C GLU A 170 6.90 -12.75 -11.75
N TYR A 171 6.98 -12.25 -10.52
CA TYR A 171 6.22 -11.12 -10.05
C TYR A 171 6.52 -9.86 -10.87
N GLU A 172 7.79 -9.48 -10.96
CA GLU A 172 8.24 -8.28 -11.68
C GLU A 172 7.82 -8.32 -13.15
N LYS A 173 8.03 -9.47 -13.79
CA LYS A 173 7.62 -9.68 -15.18
C LYS A 173 6.11 -9.58 -15.37
N LEU A 174 5.32 -10.16 -14.46
CA LEU A 174 3.87 -10.15 -14.58
C LEU A 174 3.30 -8.75 -14.37
N ILE A 175 3.73 -8.02 -13.34
CA ILE A 175 3.22 -6.67 -13.08
C ILE A 175 3.58 -5.71 -14.22
N ASP A 176 4.78 -5.81 -14.81
CA ASP A 176 5.17 -5.01 -15.97
C ASP A 176 4.28 -5.30 -17.18
N SER A 177 4.00 -6.59 -17.45
CA SER A 177 3.12 -7.00 -18.55
C SER A 177 1.68 -6.49 -18.39
N LEU A 178 1.19 -6.41 -17.14
CA LEU A 178 -0.12 -5.87 -16.78
C LEU A 178 -0.13 -4.33 -16.75
N GLY A 179 1.05 -3.69 -16.81
CA GLY A 179 1.21 -2.25 -16.65
C GLY A 179 0.94 -1.74 -15.24
N ILE A 180 1.10 -2.62 -14.26
CA ILE A 180 1.01 -2.32 -12.83
C ILE A 180 2.36 -1.76 -12.39
N LYS A 181 2.35 -0.61 -11.70
CA LYS A 181 3.53 -0.15 -10.95
C LYS A 181 3.62 -0.94 -9.65
N HIS A 182 4.85 -1.30 -9.26
CA HIS A 182 5.08 -1.89 -7.95
C HIS A 182 4.53 -0.96 -6.86
N PRO A 183 3.63 -1.44 -5.98
CA PRO A 183 2.99 -0.60 -4.98
C PRO A 183 3.86 -0.48 -3.73
N GLU A 184 3.65 0.59 -2.96
CA GLU A 184 3.97 0.56 -1.54
C GLU A 184 3.02 -0.42 -0.84
N VAL A 185 3.57 -1.24 0.05
CA VAL A 185 2.79 -2.22 0.83
C VAL A 185 2.48 -1.68 2.22
N ASN A 186 1.29 -2.01 2.70
CA ASN A 186 0.88 -1.71 4.07
C ASN A 186 1.23 -2.91 4.93
N TYR A 187 1.93 -2.69 6.03
CA TYR A 187 2.38 -3.76 6.92
C TYR A 187 1.37 -4.03 8.04
N ILE A 188 1.27 -5.29 8.44
CA ILE A 188 0.65 -5.65 9.72
C ILE A 188 1.51 -5.12 10.85
N GLU A 189 0.89 -4.56 11.90
CA GLU A 189 1.60 -4.13 13.10
C GLU A 189 1.79 -5.33 14.04
N ASP A 190 2.91 -5.34 14.78
CA ASP A 190 3.19 -6.34 15.82
C ASP A 190 2.36 -6.16 17.10
#